data_AF-A0A967EPJ5-F1
#
_entry.id   AF-A0A967EPJ5-F1
#
_cell.length_a   1.000
_cell.length_b   1.000
_cell.length_c   1.000
_cell.angle_alpha   90.00
_cell.angle_beta   90.00
_cell.angle_gamma   90.00
#
_symmetry.space_group_name_H-M   'P 1'
#
loop_
_entity.id
_entity.type
_entity.pdbx_description
1 polymer ?
#
loop_
_entity_poly.entity_id
_entity_poly.type
_entity_poly.pdbx_seq_one_letter_code
_entity_poly.pdbx_strand_id
1 'polypeptide(L)'
;MNKNIQILKLLLLAGSIYFLLVAIFHLIGFKIPPFFIYYNVPSYVYQDRIISFLSFGWSIFLFTAFLNPILNKMLIRAILVAGAGAIIGLEIINAYTNFESISNIIDPTIFRLETLGLVVYLVLLTIYYIKSKNN
;
A
#
# COMPACT_ATOMS: atom_id res chain seq x y z
N MET A 1 10.33 11.16 23.36
CA MET A 1 10.38 11.15 21.88
C MET A 1 9.21 11.99 21.37
N ASN A 2 9.40 12.86 20.39
CA ASN A 2 8.35 13.74 19.86
C ASN A 2 7.11 12.93 19.43
N LYS A 3 5.91 13.37 19.85
CA LYS A 3 4.61 12.74 19.53
C LYS A 3 4.42 12.52 18.03
N ASN A 4 4.86 13.47 17.19
CA ASN A 4 4.75 13.34 15.74
C ASN A 4 5.62 12.21 15.19
N ILE A 5 6.82 12.00 15.76
CA ILE A 5 7.71 10.89 15.39
C ILE A 5 7.10 9.55 15.80
N GLN A 6 6.44 9.47 16.96
CA GLN A 6 5.73 8.27 17.38
C GLN A 6 4.59 7.90 16.42
N ILE A 7 3.79 8.88 16.00
CA ILE A 7 2.71 8.66 15.04
C ILE A 7 3.27 8.25 13.67
N LEU A 8 4.34 8.91 13.19
CA LEU A 8 5.03 8.51 11.96
C LEU A 8 5.52 7.05 12.04
N LYS A 9 6.14 6.65 13.16
CA LYS A 9 6.55 5.26 13.38
C LYS A 9 5.36 4.30 13.33
N LEU A 10 4.25 4.64 13.96
CA LEU A 10 3.05 3.81 13.94
C LEU A 10 2.52 3.63 12.51
N LEU A 11 2.45 4.71 11.72
CA LEU A 11 2.01 4.65 10.32
C LEU A 11 2.96 3.80 9.45
N LEU A 12 4.27 3.94 9.62
CA LEU A 12 5.26 3.13 8.91
C LEU A 12 5.13 1.65 9.26
N LEU A 13 4.96 1.32 10.55
CA LEU A 13 4.77 -0.06 10.98
C LEU A 13 3.43 -0.64 10.49
N ALA A 14 2.35 0.13 10.58
CA ALA A 14 1.04 -0.30 10.09
C ALA A 14 1.07 -0.61 8.59
N GLY A 15 1.72 0.24 7.78
CA GLY A 15 1.92 -0.03 6.36
C GLY A 15 2.79 -1.27 6.12
N SER A 16 3.87 -1.43 6.89
CA SER A 16 4.72 -2.62 6.78
C SER A 16 3.94 -3.92 7.04
N ILE A 17 3.13 -3.95 8.08
CA ILE A 17 2.27 -5.10 8.41
C ILE A 17 1.23 -5.32 7.32
N TYR A 18 0.55 -4.26 6.86
CA TYR A 18 -0.44 -4.35 5.79
C TYR A 18 0.16 -4.97 4.51
N PHE A 19 1.28 -4.45 4.02
CA PHE A 19 1.90 -4.97 2.80
C PHE A 19 2.50 -6.37 2.99
N LEU A 20 2.90 -6.75 4.21
CA LEU A 20 3.28 -8.13 4.51
C LEU A 20 2.08 -9.08 4.40
N LEU A 21 0.92 -8.67 4.92
CA LEU A 21 -0.31 -9.44 4.79
C LEU A 21 -0.74 -9.56 3.32
N VAL A 22 -0.67 -8.47 2.55
CA VAL A 22 -0.91 -8.51 1.10
C VAL A 22 0.03 -9.51 0.42
N ALA A 23 1.31 -9.47 0.78
CA ALA A 23 2.30 -10.40 0.23
C ALA A 23 1.96 -11.86 0.54
N ILE A 24 1.60 -12.18 1.79
CA ILE A 24 1.24 -13.53 2.21
C ILE A 24 -0.02 -14.00 1.48
N PHE A 25 -1.05 -13.16 1.40
CA PHE A 25 -2.36 -13.56 0.86
C PHE A 25 -2.28 -13.81 -0.65
N HIS A 26 -1.52 -12.99 -1.37
CA HIS A 26 -1.19 -13.23 -2.78
C HIS A 26 -0.31 -14.47 -2.97
N LEU A 27 0.65 -14.73 -2.09
CA LEU A 27 1.51 -15.92 -2.19
C LEU A 27 0.73 -17.23 -2.06
N ILE A 28 -0.24 -17.27 -1.13
CA ILE A 28 -1.03 -18.47 -0.84
C ILE A 28 -2.35 -18.54 -1.64
N GLY A 29 -2.68 -17.50 -2.42
CA GLY A 29 -3.90 -17.45 -3.21
C GLY A 29 -5.19 -17.22 -2.40
N PHE A 30 -5.10 -16.68 -1.18
CA PHE A 30 -6.27 -16.49 -0.32
C PHE A 30 -6.99 -15.16 -0.62
N LYS A 31 -8.00 -15.24 -1.48
CA LYS A 31 -8.72 -14.11 -2.09
C LYS A 31 -9.73 -13.45 -1.13
N ILE A 32 -9.25 -12.55 -0.27
CA ILE A 32 -10.09 -11.78 0.65
C ILE A 32 -9.66 -10.30 0.73
N PRO A 33 -10.60 -9.34 0.65
CA PRO A 33 -10.33 -7.93 0.94
C PRO A 33 -9.92 -7.71 2.42
N PRO A 34 -9.11 -6.68 2.73
CA PRO A 34 -8.40 -5.78 1.81
C PRO A 34 -7.00 -6.27 1.43
N PHE A 35 -6.68 -7.54 1.71
CA PHE A 35 -5.33 -8.09 1.59
C PHE A 35 -5.06 -8.74 0.23
N PHE A 36 -6.09 -9.05 -0.54
CA PHE A 36 -5.95 -9.55 -1.91
C PHE A 36 -6.49 -8.51 -2.89
N ILE A 37 -5.59 -7.66 -3.40
CA ILE A 37 -5.92 -6.67 -4.43
C ILE A 37 -6.61 -7.36 -5.62
N TYR A 38 -7.76 -6.81 -6.04
CA TYR A 38 -8.60 -7.39 -7.10
C TYR A 38 -9.05 -8.84 -6.80
N TYR A 39 -9.42 -9.13 -5.55
CA TYR A 39 -9.75 -10.48 -5.05
C TYR A 39 -10.71 -11.31 -5.92
N ASN A 40 -11.71 -10.69 -6.56
CA ASN A 40 -12.69 -11.34 -7.42
C ASN A 40 -12.42 -11.14 -8.93
N VAL A 41 -11.27 -10.59 -9.30
CA VAL A 41 -10.79 -10.55 -10.70
C VAL A 41 -9.97 -11.83 -10.98
N PRO A 42 -10.20 -12.52 -12.11
CA PRO A 42 -9.34 -13.63 -12.52
C PRO A 42 -7.89 -13.17 -12.73
N SER A 43 -6.95 -13.90 -12.15
CA SER A 43 -5.51 -13.66 -12.27
C SER A 43 -4.77 -14.97 -12.49
N TYR A 44 -3.63 -14.90 -13.18
CA TYR A 44 -2.72 -16.04 -13.27
C TYR A 44 -1.84 -16.10 -12.02
N VAL A 45 -1.51 -17.32 -11.58
CA VAL A 45 -0.67 -17.56 -10.37
C VAL A 45 0.66 -16.79 -10.41
N TYR A 46 1.26 -16.62 -11.59
CA TYR A 46 2.52 -15.86 -11.68
C TYR A 46 2.33 -14.37 -11.40
N GLN A 47 1.17 -13.79 -11.73
CA GLN A 47 0.84 -12.39 -11.46
C GLN A 47 0.69 -12.16 -9.96
N ASP A 48 -0.03 -13.06 -9.27
CA ASP A 48 -0.18 -13.02 -7.81
C ASP A 48 1.20 -13.15 -7.11
N ARG A 49 2.10 -14.00 -7.63
CA ARG A 49 3.47 -14.10 -7.12
C ARG A 49 4.29 -12.82 -7.33
N ILE A 50 4.11 -12.12 -8.46
CA ILE A 50 4.74 -10.82 -8.70
C ILE A 50 4.22 -9.79 -7.69
N ILE A 51 2.89 -9.71 -7.49
CA ILE A 51 2.29 -8.82 -6.50
C ILE A 51 2.83 -9.15 -5.11
N SER A 52 2.88 -10.43 -4.75
CA SER A 52 3.42 -10.89 -3.47
C SER A 52 4.85 -10.41 -3.24
N PHE A 53 5.74 -10.61 -4.22
CA PHE A 53 7.13 -10.20 -4.12
C PHE A 53 7.29 -8.67 -4.00
N LEU A 54 6.53 -7.90 -4.79
CA LEU A 54 6.56 -6.44 -4.74
C LEU A 54 6.01 -5.91 -3.40
N SER A 55 4.89 -6.45 -2.92
CA SER A 55 4.31 -6.10 -1.63
C SER A 55 5.24 -6.44 -0.47
N PHE A 56 5.96 -7.56 -0.54
CA PHE A 56 6.98 -7.89 0.45
C PHE A 56 8.10 -6.83 0.47
N GLY A 57 8.57 -6.39 -0.70
CA GLY A 57 9.54 -5.30 -0.81
C GLY A 57 9.06 -4.00 -0.13
N TRP A 58 7.80 -3.61 -0.38
CA TRP A 58 7.17 -2.47 0.30
C TRP A 58 7.14 -2.63 1.81
N SER A 59 6.80 -3.83 2.30
CA SER A 59 6.79 -4.12 3.73
C SER A 59 8.16 -3.90 4.37
N ILE A 60 9.23 -4.37 3.72
CA ILE A 60 10.59 -4.21 4.21
C ILE A 60 11.02 -2.74 4.18
N PHE A 61 10.77 -1.99 3.11
CA PHE A 61 11.10 -0.56 3.05
C PHE A 61 10.42 0.24 4.17
N LEU A 62 9.13 -0.01 4.40
CA LEU A 62 8.38 0.63 5.48
C LEU A 62 8.90 0.23 6.86
N PHE A 63 9.27 -1.04 7.06
CA PHE A 63 9.86 -1.51 8.31
C PHE A 63 11.22 -0.87 8.58
N THR A 64 12.10 -0.81 7.59
CA THR A 64 13.40 -0.14 7.70
C THR A 64 13.24 1.34 8.02
N ALA A 65 12.29 2.02 7.37
CA ALA A 65 11.95 3.39 7.71
C ALA A 65 11.42 3.52 9.14
N PHE A 66 10.60 2.58 9.62
CA PHE A 66 10.06 2.54 10.98
C PHE A 66 11.15 2.45 12.06
N LEU A 67 12.20 1.64 11.85
CA LEU A 67 13.24 1.44 12.86
C LEU A 67 13.86 2.78 13.28
N ASN A 68 14.30 3.58 12.30
CA ASN A 68 14.94 4.89 12.52
C ASN A 68 14.50 5.94 11.47
N PRO A 69 13.30 6.55 11.61
CA PRO A 69 12.77 7.49 10.61
C PRO A 69 13.62 8.76 10.44
N ILE A 70 14.31 9.16 11.52
CA ILE A 70 15.17 10.35 11.53
C ILE A 70 16.43 10.14 10.68
N LEU A 71 16.99 8.93 10.66
CA LEU A 71 18.16 8.60 9.84
C LEU A 71 17.75 8.26 8.41
N ASN A 72 16.60 7.59 8.24
CA ASN A 72 16.12 7.08 6.96
C ASN A 72 15.28 8.11 6.16
N LYS A 73 15.62 9.41 6.22
CA LYS A 73 14.84 10.48 5.57
C LYS A 73 14.69 10.29 4.06
N MET A 74 15.75 9.83 3.38
CA MET A 74 15.73 9.60 1.93
C MET A 74 14.83 8.43 1.56
N LEU A 75 14.86 7.35 2.35
CA LEU A 75 13.98 6.20 2.15
C LEU A 75 12.50 6.61 2.33
N ILE A 76 12.17 7.40 3.34
CA ILE A 76 10.80 7.89 3.53
C ILE A 76 10.36 8.73 2.32
N ARG A 77 11.21 9.63 1.81
CA ARG A 77 10.89 10.39 0.59
C ARG A 77 10.66 9.49 -0.61
N ALA A 78 11.48 8.46 -0.79
CA ALA A 78 11.31 7.49 -1.86
C ALA A 78 9.97 6.73 -1.72
N ILE A 79 9.62 6.29 -0.50
CA ILE A 79 8.32 5.66 -0.20
C ILE A 79 7.17 6.59 -0.56
N LEU A 80 7.27 7.88 -0.21
CA LEU A 80 6.20 8.85 -0.51
C LEU A 80 6.02 9.06 -2.01
N VAL A 81 7.12 9.25 -2.76
CA VAL A 81 7.08 9.49 -4.21
C VAL A 81 6.64 8.24 -4.97
N ALA A 82 7.26 7.09 -4.69
CA ALA A 82 6.90 5.83 -5.33
C ALA A 82 5.49 5.39 -4.94
N GLY A 83 5.06 5.64 -3.69
CA GLY A 83 3.71 5.36 -3.22
C GLY A 83 2.66 6.20 -3.95
N ALA A 84 2.93 7.50 -4.17
CA ALA A 84 2.08 8.35 -4.98
C ALA A 84 1.96 7.82 -6.41
N GLY A 85 3.08 7.44 -7.03
CA GLY A 85 3.08 6.86 -8.38
C GLY A 85 2.27 5.56 -8.46
N ALA A 86 2.42 4.66 -7.48
CA ALA A 86 1.67 3.41 -7.42
C ALA A 86 0.16 3.63 -7.27
N ILE A 87 -0.24 4.57 -6.41
CA ILE A 87 -1.65 4.96 -6.21
C ILE A 87 -2.24 5.56 -7.48
N ILE A 88 -1.52 6.45 -8.16
CA ILE A 88 -1.97 7.01 -9.45
C ILE A 88 -2.19 5.88 -10.47
N GLY A 89 -1.27 4.91 -10.52
CA GLY A 89 -1.41 3.72 -11.35
C GLY A 89 -2.67 2.90 -11.02
N LEU A 90 -2.93 2.67 -9.74
CA LEU A 90 -4.14 1.97 -9.27
C LEU A 90 -5.42 2.71 -9.63
N GLU A 91 -5.44 4.04 -9.46
CA GLU A 91 -6.59 4.86 -9.84
C GLU A 91 -6.85 4.82 -11.35
N ILE A 92 -5.80 4.85 -12.17
CA ILE A 92 -5.93 4.67 -13.62
C ILE A 92 -6.55 3.29 -13.93
N ILE A 93 -6.08 2.22 -13.29
CA ILE A 93 -6.65 0.88 -13.48
C ILE A 93 -8.13 0.87 -13.06
N ASN A 94 -8.47 1.41 -11.90
CA ASN A 94 -9.84 1.42 -11.38
C ASN A 94 -10.81 2.31 -12.19
N ALA A 95 -10.30 3.35 -12.83
CA ALA A 95 -11.09 4.27 -13.64
C ALA A 95 -11.32 3.77 -15.06
N TYR A 96 -10.31 3.12 -15.66
CA TYR A 96 -10.33 2.78 -17.09
C TYR A 96 -10.50 1.28 -17.39
N THR A 97 -10.46 0.40 -16.40
CA THR A 97 -10.74 -1.03 -16.61
C THR A 97 -12.24 -1.28 -16.69
N ASN A 98 -12.69 -1.91 -17.78
CA ASN A 98 -14.06 -2.36 -17.93
C ASN A 98 -14.27 -3.70 -17.19
N PHE A 99 -14.48 -3.65 -15.87
CA PHE A 99 -14.67 -4.84 -15.05
C PHE A 99 -15.93 -5.65 -15.42
N GLU A 100 -16.98 -4.99 -15.93
CA GLU A 100 -18.20 -5.66 -16.39
C GLU A 100 -17.91 -6.62 -17.55
N SER A 101 -17.00 -6.24 -18.46
CA SER A 101 -16.58 -7.11 -19.57
C SER A 101 -15.81 -8.37 -19.13
N ILE A 102 -15.29 -8.37 -17.89
CA ILE A 102 -14.61 -9.52 -17.30
C ILE A 102 -15.64 -10.43 -16.60
N SER A 103 -16.49 -9.84 -15.77
CA SER A 103 -17.60 -10.54 -15.10
C SER A 103 -18.57 -9.55 -14.46
N ASN A 104 -19.87 -9.80 -14.62
CA ASN A 104 -20.95 -9.00 -14.04
C ASN A 104 -21.03 -9.05 -12.50
N ILE A 105 -20.25 -9.94 -11.85
CA ILE A 105 -20.20 -10.08 -10.39
C ILE A 105 -19.12 -9.17 -9.78
N ILE A 106 -18.25 -8.56 -10.60
CA ILE A 106 -17.19 -7.69 -10.12
C ILE A 106 -17.74 -6.29 -9.86
N ASP A 107 -17.86 -5.93 -8.58
CA ASP A 107 -18.12 -4.55 -8.16
C ASP A 107 -16.80 -3.81 -7.88
N PRO A 108 -16.44 -2.79 -8.70
CA PRO A 108 -15.20 -2.04 -8.52
C PRO A 108 -15.21 -1.12 -7.29
N THR A 109 -16.35 -0.97 -6.61
CA THR A 109 -16.49 -0.10 -5.43
C THR A 109 -15.50 -0.48 -4.33
N ILE A 110 -15.30 -1.78 -4.08
CA ILE A 110 -14.34 -2.25 -3.07
C ILE A 110 -12.91 -1.84 -3.44
N PHE A 111 -12.49 -1.97 -4.71
CA PHE A 111 -11.15 -1.59 -5.15
C PHE A 111 -10.89 -0.09 -5.03
N ARG A 112 -11.93 0.72 -5.30
CA ARG A 112 -11.88 2.18 -5.13
C ARG A 112 -11.77 2.55 -3.64
N LEU A 113 -12.49 1.86 -2.76
CA LEU A 113 -12.37 2.07 -1.32
C LEU A 113 -10.99 1.67 -0.78
N GLU A 114 -10.42 0.56 -1.26
CA GLU A 114 -9.05 0.14 -0.95
C GLU A 114 -8.03 1.21 -1.40
N THR A 115 -8.19 1.72 -2.62
CA THR A 115 -7.30 2.75 -3.17
C THR A 115 -7.44 4.08 -2.43
N LEU A 116 -8.66 4.49 -2.09
CA LEU A 116 -8.92 5.65 -1.23
C LEU A 116 -8.26 5.48 0.15
N GLY A 117 -8.32 4.27 0.74
CA GLY A 117 -7.61 3.95 1.97
C GLY A 117 -6.10 4.17 1.86
N LEU A 118 -5.49 3.77 0.74
CA LEU A 118 -4.07 4.02 0.45
C LEU A 118 -3.78 5.52 0.26
N VAL A 119 -4.68 6.29 -0.38
CA VAL A 119 -4.55 7.76 -0.50
C VAL A 119 -4.52 8.40 0.88
N VAL A 120 -5.50 8.09 1.73
CA VAL A 120 -5.59 8.60 3.10
C VAL A 120 -4.33 8.24 3.89
N TYR A 121 -3.88 6.98 3.77
CA TYR A 121 -2.64 6.51 4.40
C TYR A 121 -1.43 7.34 3.96
N LEU A 122 -1.24 7.55 2.65
CA LEU A 122 -0.10 8.31 2.12
C LEU A 122 -0.13 9.78 2.55
N VAL A 123 -1.32 10.40 2.57
CA VAL A 123 -1.51 11.78 3.04
C VAL A 123 -1.15 11.90 4.52
N LEU A 124 -1.64 10.99 5.37
CA LEU A 124 -1.28 10.97 6.80
C LEU A 124 0.23 10.78 6.98
N LEU A 125 0.83 9.83 6.25
CA LEU A 125 2.27 9.58 6.31
C LEU A 125 3.08 10.83 5.94
N THR A 126 2.64 11.55 4.90
CA THR A 126 3.25 12.82 4.45
C THR A 126 3.14 13.91 5.51
N ILE A 127 1.94 14.12 6.08
CA ILE A 127 1.69 15.14 7.11
C ILE A 127 2.58 14.90 8.32
N TYR A 128 2.63 13.66 8.83
CA TYR A 128 3.44 13.35 10.02
C TYR A 128 4.93 13.31 9.74
N TYR A 129 5.36 12.99 8.52
CA TYR A 129 6.75 13.19 8.10
C TYR A 129 7.17 14.66 8.16
N ILE A 130 6.36 15.57 7.60
CA ILE A 130 6.63 17.01 7.61
C ILE A 130 6.63 17.56 9.04
N LYS A 131 5.62 17.22 9.85
CA LYS A 131 5.53 17.65 11.26
C LYS A 131 6.69 17.15 12.12
N SER A 132 7.24 15.97 11.80
CA SER A 132 8.40 15.41 12.50
C SER A 132 9.72 16.07 12.14
N LYS A 133 9.77 16.86 11.05
CA LYS A 133 10.96 17.64 10.66
C LYS A 133 11.03 19.00 11.34
N ASN A 134 9.88 19.60 11.63
CA ASN A 134 9.77 20.98 12.14
C ASN A 134 9.76 21.08 13.67
N ASN A 135 10.04 19.99 14.37
CA ASN A 135 10.08 19.88 15.83
C ASN A 135 11.34 19.11 16.22
#